data_AF-A0A7X8JVK1-F1
#
_entry.id   AF-A0A7X8JVK1-F1
#
_cell.length_a   1.000
_cell.length_b   1.000
_cell.length_c   1.000
_cell.angle_alpha   90.00
_cell.angle_beta   90.00
_cell.angle_gamma   90.00
#
_symmetry.space_group_name_H-M   'P 1'
#
loop_
_entity.id
_entity.type
_entity.pdbx_description
1 polymer ?
#
loop_
_entity_poly.entity_id
_entity_poly.type
_entity_poly.pdbx_seq_one_letter_code
_entity_poly.pdbx_strand_id
1 'polypeptide(L)'
;MVILGWDYKKTQNYGPVKREQCNNCNNETTFQLQKLSTWLTLFLLPIIPYKTKYLLVCPICKNYHEIDSSDFYDFIDHIQSKNESENQMVSPDSYITENGAIYRTETQLNFIKQMKEIEMEREKRKNQSD
;
A
#
# COMPACT_ATOMS: atom_id res chain seq x y z
N MET A 1 -27.23 -29.25 -9.48
CA MET A 1 -26.77 -28.19 -8.56
C MET A 1 -25.33 -28.53 -8.16
N VAL A 2 -24.36 -27.66 -8.45
CA VAL A 2 -22.96 -27.91 -8.09
C VAL A 2 -22.75 -27.49 -6.64
N ILE A 3 -22.49 -28.45 -5.77
CA ILE A 3 -22.37 -28.21 -4.32
C ILE A 3 -20.90 -27.94 -3.92
N LEU A 4 -19.94 -28.42 -4.72
CA LEU A 4 -18.50 -28.31 -4.47
C LEU A 4 -17.79 -27.70 -5.68
N GLY A 5 -16.96 -26.67 -5.47
CA GLY A 5 -16.11 -26.05 -6.49
C GLY A 5 -14.69 -25.84 -5.97
N TRP A 6 -13.69 -26.10 -6.82
CA TRP A 6 -12.28 -26.17 -6.37
C TRP A 6 -11.36 -25.12 -7.01
N ASP A 7 -11.86 -24.27 -7.92
CA ASP A 7 -11.02 -23.34 -8.71
C ASP A 7 -11.27 -21.85 -8.40
N TYR A 8 -11.86 -21.52 -7.23
CA TYR A 8 -12.03 -20.13 -6.85
C TYR A 8 -10.69 -19.51 -6.47
N LYS A 9 -10.26 -18.47 -7.20
CA LYS A 9 -8.98 -17.78 -6.99
C LYS A 9 -9.22 -16.38 -6.46
N LYS A 10 -8.53 -16.04 -5.37
CA LYS A 10 -8.51 -14.69 -4.77
C LYS A 10 -7.10 -14.13 -4.89
N THR A 11 -6.97 -13.01 -5.59
CA THR A 11 -5.70 -12.27 -5.70
C THR A 11 -5.72 -11.08 -4.75
N GLN A 12 -4.66 -10.92 -3.98
CA GLN A 12 -4.45 -9.76 -3.10
C GLN A 12 -3.17 -9.04 -3.53
N ASN A 13 -3.26 -7.72 -3.72
CA ASN A 13 -2.12 -6.89 -4.13
C ASN A 13 -1.61 -6.12 -2.92
N TYR A 14 -0.31 -6.21 -2.66
CA TYR A 14 0.34 -5.54 -1.52
C TYR A 14 1.11 -4.27 -1.94
N GLY A 15 1.30 -4.07 -3.24
CA GLY A 15 1.89 -2.86 -3.79
C GLY A 15 3.30 -3.06 -4.35
N PRO A 16 4.01 -1.97 -4.68
CA PRO A 16 5.32 -2.01 -5.29
C PRO A 16 6.42 -2.39 -4.28
N VAL A 17 7.31 -3.32 -4.64
CA VAL A 17 8.36 -3.83 -3.74
C VAL A 17 9.78 -3.65 -4.23
N LYS A 18 10.04 -4.00 -5.49
CA LYS A 18 11.39 -4.13 -6.01
C LYS A 18 11.47 -3.56 -7.42
N ARG A 19 12.47 -2.71 -7.67
CA ARG A 19 12.75 -2.19 -9.01
C ARG A 19 13.79 -3.09 -9.67
N GLU A 20 13.39 -3.76 -10.73
CA GLU A 20 14.28 -4.63 -11.51
C GLU A 20 13.87 -4.65 -12.98
N GLN A 21 14.77 -5.13 -13.84
CA GLN A 21 14.48 -5.30 -15.25
C GLN A 21 13.67 -6.57 -15.46
N CYS A 22 12.51 -6.46 -16.13
CA CYS A 22 11.68 -7.61 -16.40
C CYS A 22 12.26 -8.48 -17.51
N ASN A 23 12.46 -9.77 -17.25
CA ASN A 23 12.99 -10.73 -18.23
C ASN A 23 12.10 -10.95 -19.47
N ASN A 24 10.83 -10.53 -19.41
CA ASN A 24 9.88 -10.72 -20.51
C ASN A 24 9.76 -9.48 -21.40
N CYS A 25 9.58 -8.28 -20.82
CA CYS A 25 9.43 -7.05 -21.59
C CYS A 25 10.69 -6.17 -21.63
N ASN A 26 11.76 -6.57 -20.95
CA ASN A 26 13.05 -5.88 -20.83
C ASN A 26 12.99 -4.44 -20.30
N ASN A 27 11.84 -4.01 -19.78
CA ASN A 27 11.68 -2.70 -19.16
C ASN A 27 12.10 -2.75 -17.69
N GLU A 28 12.74 -1.68 -17.23
CA GLU A 28 13.03 -1.45 -15.82
C GLU A 28 11.76 -0.96 -15.12
N THR A 29 11.19 -1.79 -14.25
CA THR A 29 9.90 -1.51 -13.62
C THR A 29 9.91 -1.90 -12.16
N THR A 30 9.03 -1.26 -11.37
CA THR A 30 8.81 -1.67 -9.99
C THR A 30 7.77 -2.79 -9.96
N PHE A 31 8.21 -3.98 -9.59
CA PHE A 31 7.36 -5.17 -9.49
C PHE A 31 6.36 -5.02 -8.36
N GLN A 32 5.16 -5.55 -8.58
CA GLN A 32 4.07 -5.56 -7.62
C GLN A 32 4.01 -6.90 -6.91
N LEU A 33 3.96 -6.86 -5.58
CA LEU A 33 3.81 -8.04 -4.74
C LEU A 33 2.33 -8.45 -4.69
N GLN A 34 2.06 -9.71 -5.01
CA GLN A 34 0.71 -10.28 -5.02
C GLN A 34 0.67 -11.63 -4.32
N LYS A 35 -0.47 -11.94 -3.70
CA LYS A 35 -0.78 -13.25 -3.12
C LYS A 35 -1.99 -13.84 -3.82
N LEU A 36 -1.80 -15.00 -4.43
CA LEU A 36 -2.86 -15.76 -5.09
C LEU A 36 -3.26 -16.93 -4.20
N SER A 37 -4.49 -16.90 -3.68
CA SER A 37 -5.05 -17.97 -2.84
C SER A 37 -6.15 -18.70 -3.60
N THR A 38 -6.04 -20.02 -3.71
CA THR A 38 -7.08 -20.90 -4.25
C THR A 38 -7.92 -21.46 -3.12
N TRP A 39 -9.24 -21.28 -3.21
CA TRP A 39 -10.20 -21.62 -2.17
C TRP A 39 -11.05 -22.81 -2.59
N LEU A 40 -11.35 -23.62 -1.59
CA LEU A 40 -12.41 -24.61 -1.66
C LEU A 40 -13.74 -23.89 -1.44
N THR A 41 -14.64 -24.01 -2.42
CA THR A 41 -16.00 -23.47 -2.32
C THR A 41 -17.00 -24.59 -2.01
N LEU A 42 -17.86 -24.32 -1.03
CA LEU A 42 -19.01 -25.16 -0.69
C LEU A 42 -20.26 -24.30 -0.80
N PHE A 43 -21.28 -24.77 -1.53
CA PHE A 43 -22.48 -23.98 -1.81
C PHE A 43 -22.16 -22.58 -2.36
N LEU A 44 -21.16 -22.48 -3.26
CA LEU A 44 -20.66 -21.24 -3.88
C LEU A 44 -19.99 -20.25 -2.91
N LEU A 45 -19.88 -20.56 -1.62
CA LEU A 45 -19.16 -19.73 -0.65
C LEU A 45 -17.70 -20.23 -0.53
N PRO A 46 -16.68 -19.38 -0.72
CA PRO A 46 -15.29 -19.76 -0.48
C PRO A 46 -15.05 -19.89 1.04
N ILE A 47 -14.79 -21.11 1.52
CA ILE A 47 -14.65 -21.38 2.96
C ILE A 47 -13.19 -21.43 3.38
N ILE A 48 -12.37 -22.25 2.71
CA ILE A 48 -10.99 -22.52 3.15
C ILE A 48 -10.02 -22.34 1.97
N PRO A 49 -8.96 -21.52 2.12
CA PRO A 49 -7.87 -21.49 1.17
C PRO A 49 -7.01 -22.75 1.36
N TYR A 50 -6.83 -23.54 0.31
CA TYR A 50 -6.02 -24.76 0.38
C TYR A 50 -4.68 -24.62 -0.35
N LYS A 51 -4.53 -23.61 -1.21
CA LYS A 51 -3.29 -23.33 -1.93
C LYS A 51 -3.02 -21.84 -1.93
N THR A 52 -1.80 -21.45 -1.58
CA THR A 52 -1.36 -20.06 -1.62
C THR A 52 -0.07 -19.98 -2.44
N LYS A 53 -0.01 -19.01 -3.33
CA LYS A 53 1.19 -18.66 -4.09
C LYS A 53 1.52 -17.19 -3.88
N TYR A 54 2.80 -16.90 -3.79
CA TYR A 54 3.33 -15.54 -3.66
C TYR A 54 4.00 -15.16 -4.98
N LEU A 55 3.59 -14.04 -5.56
CA LEU A 55 3.93 -13.66 -6.92
C LEU A 55 4.50 -12.25 -6.95
N LEU A 56 5.60 -12.08 -7.70
CA LEU A 56 6.07 -10.77 -8.15
C LEU A 56 5.57 -10.55 -9.57
N VAL A 57 4.76 -9.52 -9.78
CA VAL A 57 4.09 -9.26 -11.04
C VAL A 57 4.62 -7.98 -11.68
N CYS A 58 5.05 -8.08 -12.94
CA CYS A 58 5.42 -6.93 -13.75
C CYS A 58 4.17 -6.10 -14.07
N PRO A 59 4.15 -4.79 -13.77
CA PRO A 59 2.98 -3.95 -14.02
C PRO A 59 2.67 -3.77 -15.51
N ILE A 60 3.69 -3.85 -16.38
CA ILE A 60 3.59 -3.63 -17.83
C ILE A 60 3.07 -4.87 -18.57
N CYS A 61 3.80 -5.98 -18.50
CA CYS A 61 3.48 -7.17 -19.30
C CYS A 61 2.69 -8.23 -18.54
N LYS A 62 2.42 -8.02 -17.24
CA LYS A 62 1.75 -8.98 -16.34
C LYS A 62 2.46 -10.33 -16.20
N ASN A 63 3.70 -10.44 -16.69
CA ASN A 63 4.55 -11.59 -16.39
C ASN A 63 4.79 -11.66 -14.88
N TYR A 64 4.86 -12.87 -14.33
CA TYR A 64 5.03 -13.07 -12.92
C TYR A 64 6.09 -14.13 -12.62
N HIS A 65 6.70 -13.99 -11.45
CA HIS A 65 7.61 -14.98 -10.89
C HIS A 65 7.10 -15.39 -9.51
N GLU A 66 7.05 -16.69 -9.24
CA GLU A 66 6.66 -17.23 -7.95
C GLU A 66 7.85 -17.12 -6.99
N ILE A 67 7.59 -16.62 -5.79
CA ILE A 67 8.58 -16.45 -4.72
C ILE A 67 8.21 -17.28 -3.51
N ASP A 68 9.19 -17.54 -2.65
CA ASP A 68 8.98 -18.25 -1.40
C ASP A 68 8.24 -17.38 -0.38
N SER A 69 7.64 -18.05 0.61
CA SER A 69 6.91 -17.35 1.67
C SER A 69 7.82 -16.47 2.53
N SER A 70 9.07 -16.87 2.75
CA SER A 70 10.06 -16.06 3.51
C SER A 70 10.25 -14.70 2.86
N ASP A 71 10.61 -14.71 1.58
CA ASP A 71 10.91 -13.51 0.81
C ASP A 71 9.67 -12.61 0.72
N PHE A 72 8.48 -13.20 0.62
CA PHE A 72 7.24 -12.46 0.66
C PHE A 72 7.08 -11.67 1.97
N TYR A 73 7.32 -12.29 3.14
CA TYR A 73 7.20 -11.59 4.42
C TYR A 73 8.27 -10.51 4.59
N ASP A 74 9.49 -10.76 4.14
CA ASP A 74 10.57 -9.76 4.14
C ASP A 74 10.15 -8.51 3.33
N PHE A 75 9.55 -8.70 2.16
CA PHE A 75 9.02 -7.58 1.36
C PHE A 75 7.88 -6.84 2.06
N ILE A 76 7.00 -7.54 2.78
CA ILE A 76 5.91 -6.90 3.54
C ILE A 76 6.47 -6.01 4.65
N ASP A 77 7.48 -6.48 5.38
CA ASP A 77 8.13 -5.72 6.45
C ASP A 77 8.81 -4.46 5.89
N HIS A 78 9.44 -4.57 4.72
CA HIS A 78 9.99 -3.40 4.01
C HIS A 78 8.93 -2.40 3.55
N ILE A 79 7.76 -2.86 3.10
CA ILE A 79 6.64 -1.96 2.75
C ILE A 79 6.14 -1.22 4.00
N GLN A 80 5.94 -1.92 5.11
CA GLN A 80 5.42 -1.33 6.34
C GLN A 80 6.33 -0.24 6.90
N SER A 81 7.63 -0.54 7.01
CA SER A 81 8.65 0.43 7.47
C SER A 81 8.76 1.65 6.55
N LYS A 82 8.68 1.47 5.23
CA LYS A 82 8.66 2.60 4.28
C LYS A 82 7.42 3.48 4.49
N ASN A 83 6.25 2.86 4.64
CA ASN A 83 5.01 3.58 4.90
C ASN A 83 5.07 4.35 6.23
N GLU A 84 5.69 3.81 7.28
CA GLU A 84 5.87 4.54 8.55
C GLU A 84 6.73 5.80 8.37
N SER A 85 7.82 5.71 7.60
CA SER A 85 8.69 6.86 7.32
C SER A 85 8.02 7.93 6.44
N GLU A 86 7.18 7.53 5.48
CA GLU A 86 6.40 8.46 4.66
C GLU A 86 5.25 9.09 5.47
N ASN A 87 4.56 8.30 6.31
CA ASN A 87 3.49 8.79 7.18
C ASN A 87 3.99 9.75 8.27
N GLN A 88 5.26 9.70 8.66
CA GLN A 88 5.86 10.66 9.58
C GLN A 88 6.11 12.04 8.94
N MET A 89 6.04 12.16 7.61
CA MET A 89 6.06 13.44 6.87
C MET A 89 4.68 13.90 6.40
N VAL A 90 3.61 13.13 6.60
CA VAL A 90 2.25 13.56 6.27
C VAL A 90 1.69 14.40 7.42
N SER A 91 1.91 15.72 7.31
CA SER A 91 1.13 16.72 8.05
C SER A 91 -0.36 16.39 7.91
N PRO A 92 -1.17 16.43 9.00
CA PRO A 92 -2.59 16.03 9.01
C PRO A 92 -3.55 16.70 7.98
N ASP A 93 -3.05 17.61 7.13
CA ASP A 93 -3.82 18.45 6.21
C ASP A 93 -3.56 18.16 4.71
N SER A 94 -3.45 16.90 4.28
CA SER A 94 -3.29 16.61 2.84
C SER A 94 -4.08 15.38 2.36
N TYR A 95 -4.89 15.56 1.32
CA TYR A 95 -5.47 14.46 0.55
C TYR A 95 -4.50 14.05 -0.58
N ILE A 96 -4.35 12.74 -0.77
CA ILE A 96 -3.36 12.10 -1.67
C ILE A 96 -3.98 11.93 -3.06
N THR A 97 -3.24 12.31 -4.10
CA THR A 97 -3.57 11.95 -5.51
C THR A 97 -2.66 10.81 -5.98
N GLU A 98 -3.07 10.04 -7.00
CA GLU A 98 -2.35 8.85 -7.54
C GLU A 98 -0.87 9.09 -7.91
N ASN A 99 -0.45 10.35 -8.07
CA ASN A 99 0.91 10.73 -8.48
C ASN A 99 1.76 11.28 -7.32
N GLY A 100 1.26 11.22 -6.07
CA GLY A 100 2.01 11.64 -4.88
C GLY A 100 2.24 13.15 -4.70
N ALA A 101 1.72 14.00 -5.59
CA ALA A 101 1.82 15.45 -5.46
C ALA A 101 0.72 16.03 -4.54
N ILE A 102 1.12 16.84 -3.56
CA ILE A 102 0.24 17.52 -2.59
C ILE A 102 -0.10 18.93 -3.12
N TYR A 103 -1.35 19.18 -3.47
CA TYR A 103 -1.84 20.52 -3.81
C TYR A 103 -2.86 20.99 -2.75
N ARG A 104 -2.59 22.13 -2.11
CA ARG A 104 -3.54 22.82 -1.21
C ARG A 104 -4.10 24.06 -1.89
N THR A 105 -5.38 24.36 -1.68
CA THR A 105 -5.95 25.63 -2.13
C THR A 105 -5.39 26.78 -1.28
N GLU A 106 -5.38 28.01 -1.81
CA GLU A 106 -4.93 29.19 -1.06
C GLU A 106 -5.70 29.37 0.26
N THR A 107 -6.99 29.04 0.26
CA THR A 107 -7.85 29.06 1.45
C THR A 107 -7.40 28.06 2.52
N GLN A 108 -7.02 26.84 2.12
CA GLN A 108 -6.49 25.82 3.03
C GLN A 108 -5.14 26.24 3.60
N LEU A 109 -4.26 26.83 2.79
CA LEU A 109 -2.96 27.35 3.25
C LEU A 109 -3.12 28.47 4.27
N ASN A 110 -4.06 29.39 4.03
CA ASN A 110 -4.35 30.50 4.95
C ASN A 110 -4.92 30.01 6.27
N PHE A 111 -5.79 28.99 6.24
CA PHE A 111 -6.34 28.37 7.45
C PHE A 111 -5.24 27.73 8.30
N ILE A 112 -4.36 26.91 7.70
CA ILE A 112 -3.23 26.27 8.39
C ILE A 112 -2.32 27.33 9.04
N LYS A 113 -2.05 28.43 8.33
CA LYS A 113 -1.24 29.54 8.83
C LYS A 113 -1.87 30.19 10.08
N GLN A 114 -3.17 30.46 10.05
CA GLN A 114 -3.91 31.02 11.18
C GLN A 114 -3.88 30.10 12.40
N MET A 115 -4.10 28.80 12.20
CA MET A 115 -4.09 27.83 13.30
C MET A 115 -2.73 27.76 13.99
N LYS A 116 -1.64 27.76 13.21
CA LYS A 116 -0.28 27.77 13.75
C LYS A 116 0.03 29.05 14.54
N GLU A 117 -0.48 30.19 14.10
CA GLU A 117 -0.34 31.47 14.81
C GLU A 117 -1.05 31.44 16.18
N ILE A 118 -2.28 30.92 16.21
CA ILE A 118 -3.05 30.75 17.46
C ILE A 118 -2.34 29.81 18.44
N GLU A 119 -1.76 28.71 17.94
CA GLU A 119 -0.99 27.78 18.78
C GLU A 119 0.24 28.44 19.40
N MET A 120 1.04 29.14 18.60
CA MET A 120 2.21 29.88 19.11
C MET A 120 1.83 30.93 20.15
N GLU A 121 0.68 31.61 19.99
CA GLU A 121 0.18 32.55 20.99
C GLU A 121 -0.30 31.87 22.27
N ARG A 122 -0.89 30.67 22.17
CA ARG A 122 -1.27 29.89 23.36
C ARG A 122 -0.04 29.42 24.13
N GLU A 123 0.98 28.95 23.44
CA GLU A 123 2.25 28.55 24.06
C GLU A 123 2.96 29.74 24.73
N LYS A 124 3.04 30.88 24.04
CA LYS A 124 3.59 32.12 24.62
C LYS A 124 2.83 32.54 25.89
N ARG A 125 1.50 32.52 25.86
CA ARG A 125 0.68 32.84 27.05
C ARG A 125 0.93 31.87 28.20
N LYS A 126 1.07 30.57 27.91
CA LYS A 126 1.35 29.54 28.92
C LYS A 126 2.74 29.72 29.56
N ASN A 127 3.75 30.02 28.76
CA ASN A 127 5.13 30.25 29.22
C ASN A 127 5.29 31.59 29.97
N GLN A 128 4.30 32.48 29.91
CA GLN A 128 4.30 33.78 30.57
C GLN A 128 3.46 33.77 31.86
N SER A 129 2.77 32.66 32.14
CA SER A 129 2.01 32.41 33.36
C SER A 129 2.71 31.48 34.36
N ASP A 130 3.93 31.02 34.04
CA ASP A 130 4.88 30.32 34.92
C ASP A 130 6.02 31.28 35.31
#